data_AF-A0A7W4IXF4-F1
#
_entry.id   AF-A0A7W4IXF4-F1
#
_cell.length_a   1.000
_cell.length_b   1.000
_cell.length_c   1.000
_cell.angle_alpha   90.00
_cell.angle_beta   90.00
_cell.angle_gamma   90.00
#
_symmetry.space_group_name_H-M   'P 1'
#
loop_
_entity.id
_entity.type
_entity.pdbx_description
1 polymer ?
#
loop_
_entity_poly.entity_id
_entity_poly.type
_entity_poly.pdbx_seq_one_letter_code
_entity_poly.pdbx_strand_id
1 'polypeptide(L)'
;LTVTALDQTSTYGNSPALGSSAFSTTGLVNGDSVSAVTLATPATGASNVGHYGITAAGATGTGLSNYAVTYRGGTLTIDPAALTVTALDQTSTYGQTPALGSAAFTTAGLVNGDTVAAVTLATPATGASSVGHYGITAAGATGSGLSNYAVTYRGGTLTIDPAALTVTALDQ
;
A
#
# COMPACT_ATOMS: atom_id res chain seq x y z
N LEU A 1 1.03 -19.42 -36.29
CA LEU A 1 0.48 -19.43 -34.92
C LEU A 1 0.97 -18.19 -34.19
N THR A 2 0.07 -17.37 -33.66
CA THR A 2 0.45 -16.27 -32.77
C THR A 2 0.11 -16.62 -31.34
N VAL A 3 1.08 -16.47 -30.44
CA VAL A 3 0.91 -16.64 -28.99
C VAL A 3 1.08 -15.26 -28.35
N THR A 4 0.09 -14.81 -27.60
CA THR A 4 0.11 -13.48 -26.97
C THR A 4 -0.01 -13.65 -25.47
N ALA A 5 0.97 -13.16 -24.71
CA ALA A 5 0.85 -13.05 -23.26
C ALA A 5 -0.32 -12.12 -22.91
N LEU A 6 -1.12 -12.51 -21.92
CA LEU A 6 -2.18 -11.66 -21.40
C LEU A 6 -1.60 -10.66 -20.42
N ASP A 7 -2.24 -9.49 -20.33
CA ASP A 7 -1.92 -8.52 -19.29
C ASP A 7 -2.23 -9.10 -17.91
N GLN A 8 -1.41 -8.77 -16.92
CA GLN A 8 -1.51 -9.26 -15.54
C GLN A 8 -1.41 -8.09 -14.56
N THR A 9 -1.82 -8.34 -13.32
CA THR A 9 -1.65 -7.39 -12.23
C THR A 9 -0.92 -8.01 -11.05
N SER A 10 -0.26 -7.18 -10.25
CA SER A 10 0.31 -7.52 -8.96
C SER A 10 0.19 -6.32 -8.03
N THR A 11 0.46 -6.51 -6.75
CA THR A 11 0.46 -5.43 -5.75
C THR A 11 1.88 -5.20 -5.30
N TYR A 12 2.26 -3.93 -5.09
CA TYR A 12 3.57 -3.57 -4.58
C TYR A 12 3.93 -4.37 -3.31
N GLY A 13 5.16 -4.90 -3.27
CA GLY A 13 5.61 -5.83 -2.22
C GLY A 13 5.43 -7.31 -2.55
N ASN A 14 4.57 -7.67 -3.50
CA ASN A 14 4.38 -9.06 -3.91
C ASN A 14 5.31 -9.40 -5.08
N SER A 15 5.92 -10.58 -5.03
CA SER A 15 6.58 -11.14 -6.22
C SER A 15 5.54 -11.41 -7.31
N PRO A 16 5.71 -10.87 -8.53
CA PRO A 16 4.77 -11.12 -9.62
C PRO A 16 4.65 -12.61 -9.95
N ALA A 17 3.42 -13.09 -10.10
CA ALA A 17 3.12 -14.47 -10.46
C ALA A 17 2.36 -14.50 -11.80
N LEU A 18 3.06 -14.80 -12.89
CA LEU A 18 2.48 -14.79 -14.24
C LEU A 18 1.76 -16.10 -14.61
N GLY A 19 2.02 -17.19 -13.86
CA GLY A 19 1.51 -18.51 -14.19
C GLY A 19 2.02 -19.05 -15.54
N SER A 20 1.48 -20.20 -15.97
CA SER A 20 1.80 -20.82 -17.27
C SER A 20 0.65 -20.72 -18.29
N SER A 21 -0.50 -20.17 -17.89
CA SER A 21 -1.75 -20.14 -18.67
C SER A 21 -2.21 -18.73 -19.04
N ALA A 22 -1.49 -17.67 -18.63
CA ALA A 22 -1.83 -16.28 -18.95
C ALA A 22 -1.42 -15.92 -20.39
N PHE A 23 -1.93 -16.66 -21.37
CA PHE A 23 -1.69 -16.42 -22.78
C PHE A 23 -2.93 -16.74 -23.61
N SER A 24 -3.00 -16.19 -24.83
CA SER A 24 -3.97 -16.52 -25.85
C SER A 24 -3.28 -16.97 -27.13
N THR A 25 -3.98 -17.71 -27.97
CA THR A 25 -3.44 -18.20 -29.24
C THR A 25 -4.39 -17.95 -30.41
N THR A 26 -3.83 -17.68 -31.58
CA THR A 26 -4.59 -17.56 -32.83
C THR A 26 -3.91 -18.30 -33.98
N GLY A 27 -4.73 -18.89 -34.85
CA GLY A 27 -4.27 -19.62 -36.04
C GLY A 27 -3.96 -21.10 -35.82
N LEU A 28 -4.41 -21.70 -34.71
CA LEU A 28 -4.43 -23.16 -34.54
C LEU A 28 -5.57 -23.76 -35.39
N VAL A 29 -5.33 -24.92 -35.99
CA VAL A 29 -6.29 -25.69 -36.79
C VAL A 29 -6.20 -27.18 -36.47
N ASN A 30 -7.10 -28.00 -37.02
CA ASN A 30 -7.04 -29.48 -36.95
C ASN A 30 -6.99 -30.07 -35.52
N GLY A 31 -7.47 -29.34 -34.51
CA GLY A 31 -7.41 -29.80 -33.11
C GLY A 31 -6.04 -29.66 -32.45
N ASP A 32 -5.09 -28.96 -33.09
CA ASP A 32 -3.80 -28.61 -32.48
C ASP A 32 -4.00 -27.67 -31.28
N SER A 33 -3.08 -27.74 -30.32
CA SER A 33 -3.20 -27.01 -29.06
C SER A 33 -1.86 -26.49 -28.55
N VAL A 34 -1.91 -25.39 -27.80
CA VAL A 34 -0.80 -24.94 -26.94
C VAL A 34 -1.23 -25.20 -25.49
N SER A 35 -0.45 -26.00 -24.76
CA SER A 35 -0.74 -26.38 -23.38
C SER A 35 0.04 -25.57 -22.35
N ALA A 36 1.20 -25.01 -22.73
CA ALA A 36 1.96 -24.13 -21.85
C ALA A 36 2.81 -23.14 -22.65
N VAL A 37 3.07 -21.98 -22.04
CA VAL A 37 3.97 -20.94 -22.54
C VAL A 37 4.84 -20.47 -21.39
N THR A 38 6.12 -20.25 -21.64
CA THR A 38 7.00 -19.59 -20.68
C THR A 38 6.74 -18.09 -20.71
N LEU A 39 6.25 -17.55 -19.58
CA LEU A 39 6.03 -16.13 -19.38
C LEU A 39 7.08 -15.58 -18.42
N ALA A 40 7.63 -14.40 -18.72
CA ALA A 40 8.63 -13.76 -17.87
C ALA A 40 8.43 -12.24 -17.80
N THR A 41 8.83 -11.64 -16.68
CA THR A 41 8.88 -10.19 -16.46
C THR A 41 10.17 -9.85 -15.71
N PRO A 42 10.79 -8.69 -15.96
CA PRO A 42 11.90 -8.22 -15.14
C PRO A 42 11.45 -7.74 -13.75
N ALA A 43 10.15 -7.54 -13.54
CA ALA A 43 9.62 -7.07 -12.28
C ALA A 43 9.81 -8.10 -11.15
N THR A 44 10.12 -7.60 -9.97
CA THR A 44 10.34 -8.34 -8.72
C THR A 44 9.42 -7.80 -7.63
N GLY A 45 9.39 -8.45 -6.45
CA GLY A 45 8.62 -7.94 -5.30
C GLY A 45 9.07 -6.57 -4.79
N ALA A 46 10.27 -6.11 -5.18
CA ALA A 46 10.80 -4.78 -4.86
C ALA A 46 10.57 -3.75 -5.99
N SER A 47 9.95 -4.14 -7.10
CA SER A 47 9.66 -3.21 -8.20
C SER A 47 8.55 -2.24 -7.78
N ASN A 48 8.75 -0.95 -8.07
CA ASN A 48 7.81 0.11 -7.75
C ASN A 48 6.45 -0.05 -8.47
N VAL A 49 5.46 0.71 -8.04
CA VAL A 49 4.19 0.86 -8.76
C VAL A 49 4.45 1.34 -10.19
N GLY A 50 3.78 0.71 -11.16
CA GLY A 50 3.93 1.04 -12.58
C GLY A 50 3.66 -0.13 -13.51
N HIS A 51 4.11 0.01 -14.75
CA HIS A 51 3.92 -0.99 -15.81
C HIS A 51 5.24 -1.63 -16.23
N TYR A 52 5.21 -2.95 -16.42
CA TYR A 52 6.36 -3.77 -16.78
C TYR A 52 5.99 -4.71 -17.92
N GLY A 53 6.94 -4.98 -18.82
CA GLY A 53 6.68 -5.90 -19.93
C GLY A 53 6.63 -7.36 -19.49
N ILE A 54 5.68 -8.11 -20.05
CA ILE A 54 5.64 -9.57 -19.99
C ILE A 54 6.10 -10.11 -21.35
N THR A 55 7.10 -10.98 -21.36
CA THR A 55 7.52 -11.71 -22.55
C THR A 55 6.89 -13.10 -22.58
N ALA A 56 6.66 -13.61 -23.78
CA ALA A 56 6.22 -14.98 -24.03
C ALA A 56 7.26 -15.72 -24.87
N ALA A 57 7.51 -16.98 -24.53
CA ALA A 57 8.41 -17.85 -25.28
C ALA A 57 8.07 -19.33 -25.02
N GLY A 58 8.72 -20.23 -25.77
CA GLY A 58 8.74 -21.65 -25.44
C GLY A 58 7.37 -22.33 -25.38
N ALA A 59 6.47 -22.01 -26.31
CA ALA A 59 5.17 -22.67 -26.40
C ALA A 59 5.35 -24.19 -26.58
N THR A 60 4.63 -24.96 -25.78
CA THR A 60 4.55 -26.42 -25.87
C THR A 60 3.10 -26.84 -26.07
N GLY A 61 2.87 -27.99 -26.72
CA GLY A 61 1.54 -28.46 -27.06
C GLY A 61 1.54 -29.49 -28.18
N THR A 62 0.37 -29.76 -28.76
CA THR A 62 0.18 -30.74 -29.83
C THR A 62 0.24 -30.08 -31.20
N GLY A 63 0.94 -30.69 -32.15
CA GLY A 63 1.01 -30.21 -33.54
C GLY A 63 1.85 -28.95 -33.78
N LEU A 64 2.53 -28.42 -32.76
CA LEU A 64 3.26 -27.14 -32.87
C LEU A 64 4.41 -27.13 -33.88
N SER A 65 4.96 -28.30 -34.24
CA SER A 65 5.96 -28.43 -35.30
C SER A 65 5.45 -27.98 -36.68
N ASN A 66 4.13 -27.89 -36.87
CA ASN A 66 3.50 -27.48 -38.12
C ASN A 66 3.41 -25.95 -38.27
N TYR A 67 3.85 -25.17 -37.28
CA TYR A 67 3.65 -23.72 -37.24
C TYR A 67 4.96 -22.97 -37.08
N ALA A 68 5.11 -21.87 -37.84
CA ALA A 68 5.95 -20.77 -37.41
C ALA A 68 5.24 -20.03 -36.26
N VAL A 69 5.88 -19.98 -35.10
CA VAL A 69 5.32 -19.36 -33.88
C VAL A 69 5.83 -17.93 -33.75
N THR A 70 4.91 -16.98 -33.62
CA THR A 70 5.22 -15.57 -33.28
C THR A 70 4.71 -15.27 -31.89
N TYR A 71 5.57 -14.70 -31.05
CA TYR A 71 5.22 -14.31 -29.69
C TYR A 71 4.95 -12.81 -29.60
N ARG A 72 3.89 -12.45 -28.87
CA ARG A 72 3.58 -11.06 -28.48
C ARG A 72 3.59 -10.97 -26.97
N GLY A 73 4.22 -9.91 -26.46
CA GLY A 73 4.24 -9.62 -25.03
C GLY A 73 2.92 -9.04 -24.53
N GLY A 74 2.78 -9.05 -23.21
CA GLY A 74 1.72 -8.39 -22.47
C GLY A 74 2.30 -7.36 -21.49
N THR A 75 1.46 -6.81 -20.64
CA THR A 75 1.84 -5.82 -19.62
C THR A 75 1.48 -6.32 -18.23
N LEU A 76 2.45 -6.30 -17.32
CA LEU A 76 2.22 -6.42 -15.88
C LEU A 76 2.02 -5.02 -15.29
N THR A 77 0.90 -4.80 -14.60
CA THR A 77 0.68 -3.60 -13.80
C THR A 77 0.90 -3.90 -12.32
N ILE A 78 1.80 -3.18 -11.66
CA ILE A 78 1.98 -3.23 -10.21
C ILE A 78 1.16 -2.10 -9.61
N ASP A 79 0.10 -2.46 -8.91
CA ASP A 79 -0.79 -1.54 -8.21
C ASP A 79 -0.23 -1.15 -6.83
N PRO A 80 -0.58 0.04 -6.31
CA PRO A 80 -0.17 0.46 -4.98
C PRO A 80 -0.61 -0.52 -3.88
N ALA A 81 0.25 -0.73 -2.88
CA ALA A 81 -0.11 -1.46 -1.68
C ALA A 81 -0.97 -0.59 -0.74
N ALA A 82 -1.83 -1.22 0.07
CA ALA A 82 -2.56 -0.49 1.09
C ALA A 82 -1.64 -0.11 2.26
N LEU A 83 -1.64 1.16 2.67
CA LEU A 83 -0.99 1.63 3.89
C LEU A 83 -2.00 2.33 4.78
N THR A 84 -2.15 1.87 6.02
CA THR A 84 -2.94 2.59 7.03
C THR A 84 -2.03 3.30 8.01
N VAL A 85 -2.26 4.59 8.21
CA VAL A 85 -1.61 5.43 9.24
C VAL A 85 -2.65 5.82 10.28
N THR A 86 -2.43 5.48 11.54
CA THR A 86 -3.38 5.71 12.63
C THR A 86 -2.76 6.63 13.68
N ALA A 87 -3.38 7.78 13.94
CA ALA A 87 -3.01 8.60 15.09
C ALA A 87 -3.27 7.84 16.39
N LEU A 88 -2.31 7.91 17.32
CA LEU A 88 -2.48 7.35 18.65
C LEU A 88 -3.33 8.29 19.51
N ASP A 89 -4.06 7.71 20.45
CA ASP A 89 -4.73 8.47 21.49
C ASP A 89 -3.68 9.19 22.36
N GLN A 90 -4.02 10.40 22.81
CA GLN A 90 -3.14 11.25 23.61
C GLN A 90 -3.91 11.79 24.82
N THR A 91 -3.18 12.33 25.79
CA THR A 91 -3.76 13.03 26.94
C THR A 91 -3.17 14.42 27.10
N SER A 92 -3.93 15.32 27.74
CA SER A 92 -3.48 16.63 28.17
C SER A 92 -4.19 17.00 29.47
N THR A 93 -3.73 18.03 30.17
CA THR A 93 -4.36 18.51 31.41
C THR A 93 -5.06 19.84 31.15
N TYR A 94 -6.22 20.06 31.77
CA TYR A 94 -6.97 21.30 31.66
C TYR A 94 -6.07 22.52 31.93
N GLY A 95 -6.14 23.53 31.05
CA GLY A 95 -5.28 24.72 31.09
C GLY A 95 -3.97 24.58 30.31
N GLN A 96 -3.59 23.38 29.87
CA GLN A 96 -2.40 23.15 29.04
C GLN A 96 -2.75 23.09 27.55
N THR A 97 -1.88 23.65 26.71
CA THR A 97 -2.00 23.48 25.26
C THR A 97 -1.67 22.02 24.89
N PRO A 98 -2.56 21.30 24.17
CA PRO A 98 -2.28 19.93 23.75
C PRO A 98 -1.03 19.82 22.88
N ALA A 99 -0.18 18.83 23.17
CA ALA A 99 1.02 18.54 22.39
C ALA A 99 0.92 17.12 21.81
N LEU A 100 0.63 17.02 20.52
CA LEU A 100 0.42 15.72 19.85
C LEU A 100 1.73 15.06 19.38
N GLY A 101 2.82 15.83 19.25
CA GLY A 101 4.07 15.37 18.67
C GLY A 101 3.96 14.95 17.19
N SER A 102 5.09 14.64 16.56
CA SER A 102 5.14 14.16 15.17
C SER A 102 5.21 12.63 15.05
N ALA A 103 5.30 11.93 16.19
CA ALA A 103 5.54 10.49 16.28
C ALA A 103 4.41 9.72 16.99
N ALA A 104 3.32 10.38 17.39
CA ALA A 104 2.17 9.72 18.04
C ALA A 104 1.26 9.05 17.00
N PHE A 105 1.80 8.11 16.23
CA PHE A 105 1.06 7.36 15.22
C PHE A 105 1.60 5.92 15.09
N THR A 106 0.83 5.08 14.42
CA THR A 106 1.23 3.72 14.02
C THR A 106 0.94 3.51 12.54
N THR A 107 1.62 2.52 11.95
CA THR A 107 1.46 2.16 10.53
C THR A 107 1.22 0.68 10.36
N ALA A 108 0.38 0.32 9.39
CA ALA A 108 0.15 -1.07 8.98
C ALA A 108 0.17 -1.18 7.46
N GLY A 109 0.91 -2.17 6.93
CA GLY A 109 1.00 -2.46 5.49
C GLY A 109 2.32 -2.09 4.81
N LEU A 110 3.30 -1.52 5.53
CA LEU A 110 4.63 -1.26 4.99
C LEU A 110 5.34 -2.57 4.61
N VAL A 111 5.98 -2.57 3.44
CA VAL A 111 6.76 -3.67 2.87
C VAL A 111 8.12 -3.14 2.41
N ASN A 112 9.03 -4.03 1.98
CA ASN A 112 10.32 -3.67 1.37
C ASN A 112 11.23 -2.75 2.22
N GLY A 113 11.01 -2.68 3.53
CA GLY A 113 11.77 -1.79 4.42
C GLY A 113 11.39 -0.31 4.29
N ASP A 114 10.26 -0.01 3.66
CA ASP A 114 9.72 1.35 3.57
C ASP A 114 9.32 1.90 4.93
N THR A 115 9.31 3.23 5.06
CA THR A 115 9.12 3.90 6.36
C THR A 115 8.18 5.09 6.24
N VAL A 116 7.44 5.36 7.32
CA VAL A 116 6.82 6.66 7.58
C VAL A 116 7.62 7.32 8.71
N ALA A 117 8.26 8.43 8.41
CA ALA A 117 9.12 9.17 9.34
C ALA A 117 8.35 10.22 10.15
N ALA A 118 7.34 10.85 9.54
CA ALA A 118 6.51 11.85 10.21
C ALA A 118 5.09 11.84 9.66
N VAL A 119 4.16 12.26 10.52
CA VAL A 119 2.74 12.45 10.20
C VAL A 119 2.30 13.78 10.81
N THR A 120 1.50 14.54 10.07
CA THR A 120 0.86 15.74 10.62
C THR A 120 -0.33 15.32 11.46
N LEU A 121 -0.26 15.57 12.77
CA LEU A 121 -1.34 15.34 13.72
C LEU A 121 -1.95 16.67 14.12
N ALA A 122 -3.29 16.74 14.16
CA ALA A 122 -4.00 17.95 14.55
C ALA A 122 -5.22 17.62 15.41
N THR A 123 -5.58 18.54 16.28
CA THR A 123 -6.78 18.50 17.12
C THR A 123 -7.40 19.89 17.18
N PRO A 124 -8.73 20.04 17.26
CA PRO A 124 -9.35 21.34 17.49
C PRO A 124 -9.19 21.83 18.94
N ALA A 125 -8.75 20.96 19.86
CA ALA A 125 -8.57 21.31 21.26
C ALA A 125 -7.44 22.33 21.44
N THR A 126 -7.65 23.29 22.34
CA THR A 126 -6.69 24.34 22.70
C THR A 126 -6.46 24.32 24.21
N GLY A 127 -5.54 25.15 24.72
CA GLY A 127 -5.34 25.28 26.16
C GLY A 127 -6.55 25.76 26.96
N ALA A 128 -7.56 26.35 26.30
CA ALA A 128 -8.81 26.78 26.92
C ALA A 128 -9.93 25.72 26.86
N SER A 129 -9.70 24.60 26.17
CA SER A 129 -10.68 23.53 26.02
C SER A 129 -10.99 22.87 27.36
N SER A 130 -12.28 22.61 27.63
CA SER A 130 -12.74 21.95 28.86
C SER A 130 -12.30 20.49 28.91
N VAL A 131 -12.34 19.90 30.12
CA VAL A 131 -12.18 18.46 30.33
C VAL A 131 -13.13 17.67 29.42
N GLY A 132 -12.63 16.64 28.77
CA GLY A 132 -13.41 15.82 27.83
C GLY A 132 -12.56 15.18 26.74
N HIS A 133 -13.23 14.68 25.70
CA HIS A 133 -12.60 14.00 24.57
C HIS A 133 -12.70 14.83 23.28
N TYR A 134 -11.60 14.89 22.53
CA TYR A 134 -11.48 15.62 21.28
C TYR A 134 -10.84 14.73 20.22
N GLY A 135 -11.21 14.89 18.95
CA GLY A 135 -10.61 14.12 17.87
C GLY A 135 -9.17 14.55 17.59
N ILE A 136 -8.34 13.58 17.21
CA ILE A 136 -7.03 13.78 16.58
C ILE A 136 -7.13 13.31 15.13
N THR A 137 -6.81 14.17 14.18
CA THR A 137 -6.70 13.81 12.76
C THR A 137 -5.25 13.55 12.38
N ALA A 138 -5.02 12.57 11.50
CA ALA A 138 -3.73 12.32 10.86
C ALA A 138 -3.78 12.68 9.38
N ALA A 139 -2.71 13.27 8.86
CA ALA A 139 -2.53 13.57 7.44
C ALA A 139 -1.05 13.72 7.07
N GLY A 140 -0.76 13.79 5.77
CA GLY A 140 0.54 14.23 5.26
C GLY A 140 1.73 13.39 5.73
N ALA A 141 1.60 12.06 5.68
CA ALA A 141 2.70 11.15 5.97
C ALA A 141 3.89 11.42 5.04
N THR A 142 5.08 11.51 5.60
CA THR A 142 6.34 11.63 4.87
C THR A 142 7.28 10.49 5.27
N GLY A 143 8.15 10.06 4.36
CA GLY A 143 9.03 8.92 4.57
C GLY A 143 9.58 8.37 3.25
N SER A 144 10.05 7.13 3.27
CA SER A 144 10.61 6.44 2.11
C SER A 144 9.59 5.50 1.46
N GLY A 145 9.54 5.46 0.13
CA GLY A 145 8.72 4.51 -0.63
C GLY A 145 7.21 4.79 -0.67
N LEU A 146 6.74 5.87 -0.02
CA LEU A 146 5.30 6.15 0.13
C LEU A 146 4.54 6.38 -1.19
N SER A 147 5.24 6.69 -2.29
CA SER A 147 4.64 6.76 -3.62
C SER A 147 4.07 5.42 -4.12
N ASN A 148 4.50 4.31 -3.52
CA ASN A 148 4.04 2.97 -3.87
C ASN A 148 2.80 2.51 -3.08
N TYR A 149 2.20 3.40 -2.28
CA TYR A 149 1.09 3.06 -1.40
C TYR A 149 -0.15 3.92 -1.63
N ALA A 150 -1.32 3.31 -1.52
CA ALA A 150 -2.57 4.00 -1.30
C ALA A 150 -2.74 4.24 0.21
N VAL A 151 -2.43 5.46 0.66
CA VAL A 151 -2.41 5.81 2.08
C VAL A 151 -3.80 6.18 2.60
N THR A 152 -4.25 5.51 3.66
CA THR A 152 -5.47 5.82 4.42
C THR A 152 -5.11 6.29 5.82
N TYR A 153 -5.73 7.37 6.27
CA TYR A 153 -5.53 7.93 7.61
C TYR A 153 -6.68 7.61 8.54
N ARG A 154 -6.35 7.24 9.78
CA ARG A 154 -7.31 7.04 10.87
C ARG A 154 -6.98 7.98 12.02
N GLY A 155 -8.01 8.62 12.56
CA GLY A 155 -7.88 9.51 13.70
C GLY A 155 -7.75 8.76 15.03
N GLY A 156 -7.30 9.48 16.04
CA GLY A 156 -7.25 9.06 17.43
C GLY A 156 -8.09 10.01 18.31
N THR A 157 -7.97 9.86 19.61
CA THR A 157 -8.69 10.66 20.62
C THR A 157 -7.71 11.34 21.57
N LEU A 158 -7.86 12.65 21.74
CA LEU A 158 -7.24 13.40 22.81
C LEU A 158 -8.19 13.45 24.01
N THR A 159 -7.73 13.04 25.18
CA THR A 159 -8.44 13.22 26.44
C THR A 159 -7.82 14.37 27.23
N ILE A 160 -8.62 15.38 27.58
CA ILE A 160 -8.21 16.45 28.50
C ILE A 160 -8.69 16.09 29.90
N ASP A 161 -7.74 15.82 30.79
CA ASP A 161 -7.97 15.48 32.19
C ASP A 161 -8.10 16.73 33.08
N PRO A 162 -8.81 16.66 34.21
CA PRO A 162 -8.86 17.75 35.18
C PRO A 162 -7.49 18.16 35.70
N ALA A 163 -7.29 19.47 35.91
CA ALA A 163 -6.13 19.96 36.65
C ALA A 163 -6.32 19.75 38.16
N ALA A 164 -5.23 19.48 38.87
CA ALA A 164 -5.25 19.43 40.32
C ALA A 164 -5.47 20.84 40.91
N LEU A 165 -6.40 20.97 41.85
CA LEU A 165 -6.64 22.20 42.62
C LEU A 165 -6.45 21.91 44.10
N THR A 166 -5.51 22.63 44.74
CA THR A 166 -5.31 22.58 46.19
C THR A 166 -5.87 23.85 46.82
N VAL A 167 -6.76 23.70 47.80
CA VAL A 167 -7.33 24.81 48.58
C VAL A 167 -6.77 24.74 50.00
N THR A 168 -6.13 25.80 50.46
CA THR A 168 -5.64 25.93 51.83
C THR A 168 -6.47 26.99 52.56
N ALA A 169 -7.03 26.63 53.71
CA ALA A 169 -7.70 27.59 54.59
C ALA A 169 -6.66 28.47 55.30
N LEU A 170 -6.96 29.76 55.46
CA LEU A 170 -6.18 30.65 56.31
C LEU A 170 -6.70 30.54 57.75
N ASP A 171 -5.79 30.32 58.70
CA ASP A 171 -6.10 30.38 60.13
C ASP A 171 -6.44 31.83 60.51
N GLN A 172 -7.52 32.03 61.28
CA GLN A 172 -7.98 33.35 61.76
C GLN A 172 -7.50 33.65 63.17
#